data_AF-W2SW35-F1
#
_entry.id   AF-W2SW35-F1
#
_cell.length_a   1.000
_cell.length_b   1.000
_cell.length_c   1.000
_cell.angle_alpha   90.00
_cell.angle_beta   90.00
_cell.angle_gamma   90.00
#
_symmetry.space_group_name_H-M   'P 1'
#
loop_
_entity.id
_entity.type
_entity.pdbx_description
1 polymer ?
#
loop_
_entity_poly.entity_id
_entity_poly.type
_entity_poly.pdbx_seq_one_letter_code
_entity_poly.pdbx_strand_id
1 'polypeptide(L)'
;MFVPVFHGAISTLLGIVMLVFSEFDFVIKYFFVVMSTLVVLAVFNGLCLLPVLLTIIGPEPELVPLDGSCRLPAPPPLSEQYKKKAAFGIENGLRHRKGADVEMSAKKVRSEDNNDSPKKL
;
A
#
# COMPACT_ATOMS: atom_id res chain seq x y z
N MET A 1 15.57 7.15 -1.70
CA MET A 1 14.90 8.29 -1.01
C MET A 1 15.48 9.67 -1.34
N PHE A 2 16.40 9.80 -2.31
CA PHE A 2 17.02 11.09 -2.65
C PHE A 2 16.03 12.10 -3.28
N VAL A 3 15.32 11.69 -4.33
CA VAL A 3 14.46 12.57 -5.14
C VAL A 3 13.38 13.30 -4.31
N PRO A 4 12.60 12.62 -3.43
CA PRO A 4 11.58 13.29 -2.64
C PRO A 4 12.16 14.30 -1.64
N VAL A 5 13.30 13.97 -1.01
CA VAL A 5 13.95 14.83 -0.01
C VAL A 5 14.54 16.07 -0.68
N PHE A 6 15.21 15.91 -1.83
CA PHE A 6 15.76 17.03 -2.58
C PHE A 6 14.66 17.96 -3.09
N HIS A 7 13.57 17.40 -3.61
CA HIS A 7 12.41 18.19 -4.01
C HIS A 7 11.77 18.92 -2.83
N GLY A 8 11.69 18.26 -1.66
CA GLY A 8 11.22 18.89 -0.43
C GLY A 8 12.09 20.07 0.00
N ALA A 9 13.42 19.93 -0.07
CA ALA A 9 14.35 21.01 0.23
C ALA A 9 14.21 22.20 -0.74
N ILE A 10 13.96 21.94 -2.03
CA ILE A 10 13.67 23.02 -2.99
C ILE A 10 12.36 23.73 -2.61
N SER A 11 11.31 22.99 -2.25
CA SER A 11 10.04 23.58 -1.84
C SER A 11 10.17 24.45 -0.58
N THR A 12 11.02 24.07 0.39
CA THR A 12 11.27 24.91 1.56
C THR A 12 12.08 26.15 1.22
N LEU A 13 13.12 26.04 0.38
CA LEU A 13 13.88 27.20 -0.11
C LEU A 13 12.98 28.19 -0.86
N LEU A 14 12.11 27.70 -1.74
CA LEU A 14 11.14 28.54 -2.44
C LEU A 14 10.15 29.22 -1.49
N GLY A 15 9.72 28.55 -0.43
CA GLY A 15 8.84 29.14 0.59
C GLY A 15 9.50 30.29 1.36
N ILE A 16 10.79 30.14 1.72
CA ILE A 16 11.51 31.18 2.47
C ILE A 16 12.04 32.32 1.59
N VAL A 17 12.12 32.14 0.26
CA VAL A 17 12.55 33.21 -0.66
C VAL A 17 11.68 34.46 -0.52
N MET A 18 10.40 34.32 -0.17
CA MET A 18 9.51 35.46 0.09
C MET A 18 10.01 36.36 1.23
N LEU A 19 10.78 35.82 2.19
CA LEU A 19 11.33 36.58 3.33
C LEU A 19 12.43 37.56 2.90
N VAL A 20 13.09 37.34 1.75
CA VAL A 20 14.14 38.24 1.25
C VAL A 20 13.58 39.58 0.77
N PHE A 21 12.28 39.63 0.46
CA PHE A 21 11.57 40.85 0.07
C PHE A 21 11.03 41.65 1.25
N SER A 22 11.40 41.28 2.49
CA SER A 22 11.02 42.04 3.68
C SER A 22 11.85 43.32 3.79
N GLU A 23 11.21 44.45 4.10
CA GLU A 23 11.87 45.74 4.35
C GLU A 23 12.71 45.75 5.64
N PHE A 24 12.55 44.75 6.49
CA PHE A 24 13.25 44.65 7.78
C PHE A 24 14.49 43.77 7.66
N ASP A 25 15.68 44.37 7.84
CA ASP A 25 16.96 43.64 7.88
C ASP A 25 16.98 42.53 8.93
N PHE A 26 16.20 42.68 10.01
CA PHE A 26 16.00 41.65 11.01
C PHE A 26 15.48 40.34 10.40
N VAL A 27 14.51 40.43 9.48
CA VAL A 27 13.90 39.25 8.86
C VAL A 27 14.90 38.57 7.93
N ILE A 28 15.64 39.34 7.13
CA ILE A 28 16.64 38.80 6.20
C ILE A 28 17.77 38.10 6.99
N LYS A 29 18.32 38.77 8.01
CA LYS A 29 19.51 38.29 8.73
C LYS A 29 19.23 37.10 9.65
N TYR A 30 18.08 37.07 10.33
CA TYR A 30 17.79 36.05 11.34
C TYR A 30 16.84 34.96 10.86
N PHE A 31 15.99 35.23 9.87
CA PHE A 31 15.08 34.22 9.33
C PHE A 31 15.59 33.69 7.99
N PHE A 32 15.82 34.53 6.98
CA PHE A 32 16.22 34.04 5.67
C PHE A 32 17.59 33.34 5.69
N VAL A 33 18.62 34.00 6.24
CA VAL A 33 19.97 33.42 6.30
C VAL A 33 20.00 32.15 7.16
N VAL A 34 19.38 32.19 8.34
CA VAL A 34 19.37 31.03 9.26
C VAL A 34 18.57 29.87 8.65
N MET A 35 17.38 30.12 8.11
CA MET A 35 16.55 29.08 7.48
C MET A 35 17.24 28.49 6.25
N SER A 36 17.82 29.32 5.37
CA SER A 36 18.54 28.81 4.19
C SER A 36 19.76 27.97 4.59
N THR A 37 20.53 28.43 5.59
CA THR A 37 21.68 27.67 6.11
C THR A 37 21.22 26.37 6.74
N LEU A 38 20.12 26.39 7.51
CA LEU A 38 19.54 25.21 8.12
C LEU A 38 19.10 24.19 7.06
N VAL A 39 18.46 24.62 5.97
CA VAL A 39 18.07 23.72 4.87
C VAL A 39 19.30 23.10 4.21
N VAL A 40 20.34 23.88 3.93
CA VAL A 40 21.60 23.37 3.34
C VAL A 40 22.24 22.34 4.27
N LEU A 41 22.35 22.66 5.57
CA LEU A 41 22.87 21.74 6.57
C LEU A 41 21.99 20.50 6.71
N ALA A 42 20.67 20.62 6.66
CA ALA A 42 19.75 19.50 6.75
C ALA A 42 19.88 18.55 5.56
N VAL A 43 20.01 19.07 4.34
CA VAL A 43 20.23 18.27 3.12
C VAL A 43 21.58 17.56 3.20
N PHE A 44 22.64 18.27 3.57
CA PHE A 44 23.97 17.66 3.69
C PHE A 44 24.01 16.59 4.79
N ASN A 45 23.47 16.88 5.97
CA ASN A 45 23.43 15.92 7.08
C ASN A 45 22.52 14.72 6.77
N GLY A 46 21.32 14.97 6.25
CA GLY A 46 20.31 13.93 5.99
C GLY A 46 20.62 13.04 4.79
N LEU A 47 21.30 13.56 3.76
CA LEU A 47 21.60 12.80 2.53
C LEU A 47 23.05 12.31 2.43
N CYS A 48 24.02 12.91 3.13
CA CYS A 48 25.42 12.50 3.05
C CYS A 48 25.91 11.89 4.37
N LEU A 49 25.78 12.59 5.49
CA LEU A 49 26.32 12.10 6.77
C LEU A 49 25.53 10.92 7.32
N LEU A 50 24.20 10.96 7.24
CA LEU A 50 23.34 9.92 7.80
C LEU A 50 23.55 8.56 7.08
N PRO A 51 23.61 8.47 5.73
CA PRO A 51 23.90 7.21 5.06
C PRO A 51 25.28 6.63 5.40
N VAL A 52 26.29 7.49 5.56
CA VAL A 52 27.64 7.05 5.96
C VAL A 52 27.65 6.55 7.40
N LEU A 53 26.98 7.25 8.31
CA LEU A 53 26.88 6.85 9.72
C LEU A 53 26.12 5.53 9.87
N LEU A 54 25.03 5.34 9.13
CA LEU A 54 24.28 4.07 9.09
C LEU A 54 25.08 2.93 8.46
N THR A 55 26.08 3.23 7.63
CA THR A 55 26.96 2.18 7.10
C THR A 55 27.89 1.64 8.19
N ILE A 56 28.26 2.48 9.17
CA ILE A 56 29.18 2.09 10.27
C ILE A 56 28.41 1.51 11.46
N ILE A 57 27.26 2.09 11.81
CA ILE A 57 26.46 1.74 13.02
C ILE A 57 25.06 1.29 12.59
N GLY A 58 24.98 0.55 11.49
CA GLY A 58 23.72 0.05 10.95
C GLY A 58 23.15 -1.11 11.77
N PRO A 59 21.83 -1.18 11.98
CA PRO A 59 21.20 -2.37 12.56
C PRO A 59 21.34 -3.58 11.63
N GLU A 60 21.28 -4.78 12.20
CA GLU A 60 21.31 -6.01 11.41
C GLU A 60 20.10 -6.07 10.44
N PRO A 61 20.30 -6.52 9.19
CA PRO A 61 19.21 -6.68 8.24
C PRO A 61 18.19 -7.72 8.75
N GLU A 62 16.91 -7.36 8.75
CA GLU A 62 15.81 -8.26 9.17
C GLU A 62 15.71 -9.51 8.29
N LEU A 63 16.12 -9.41 7.02
CA LEU A 63 16.05 -10.49 6.06
C LEU A 63 17.45 -11.07 5.81
N VAL A 64 17.72 -12.20 6.47
CA VAL A 64 18.94 -12.99 6.22
C VAL A 64 18.62 -14.07 5.18
N PRO A 65 19.26 -14.04 3.99
CA PRO A 65 19.11 -15.11 3.01
C PRO A 65 19.62 -16.45 3.57
N LEU A 66 18.77 -17.49 3.48
CA LEU A 66 19.09 -18.86 3.91
C LEU A 66 20.21 -19.51 3.07
N ASP A 67 20.50 -18.95 1.90
CA ASP A 67 21.42 -19.49 0.88
C ASP A 67 22.84 -18.90 0.97
N GLY A 68 23.18 -18.22 2.09
CA GLY A 68 24.51 -17.62 2.32
C GLY A 68 24.91 -16.50 1.36
N SER A 69 24.00 -16.10 0.46
CA SER A 69 24.23 -15.12 -0.60
C SER A 69 23.98 -13.70 -0.11
N CYS A 70 24.84 -12.71 -0.39
CA CYS A 70 24.66 -11.32 0.07
C CYS A 70 23.46 -10.56 -0.53
N ARG A 71 22.56 -11.22 -1.24
CA ARG A 71 21.43 -10.60 -1.94
C ARG A 71 20.19 -11.48 -1.84
N LEU A 72 19.07 -10.86 -1.51
CA LEU A 72 17.76 -11.49 -1.65
C LEU A 72 17.42 -11.65 -3.14
N PRO A 73 16.73 -12.73 -3.53
CA PRO A 73 16.25 -12.89 -4.90
C PRO A 73 15.32 -11.72 -5.26
N ALA A 74 15.44 -11.23 -6.49
CA ALA A 74 14.59 -10.13 -6.95
C ALA A 74 13.11 -10.52 -6.82
N PRO A 75 12.26 -9.65 -6.26
CA PRO A 75 10.84 -9.93 -6.19
C PRO A 75 10.28 -10.12 -7.63
N PRO A 76 9.41 -11.12 -7.85
CA PRO A 76 8.78 -11.33 -9.16
C PRO A 76 8.07 -10.07 -9.67
N PRO A 77 7.98 -9.86 -11.00
CA PRO A 77 7.31 -8.70 -11.58
C PRO A 77 5.86 -8.57 -11.09
N LEU A 78 5.40 -7.33 -10.90
CA LEU A 78 4.08 -7.00 -10.34
C LEU A 78 2.91 -7.63 -11.11
N SER A 79 3.06 -7.84 -12.42
CA SER A 79 2.08 -8.53 -13.26
C SER A 79 1.89 -9.99 -12.87
N GLU A 80 2.99 -10.72 -12.67
CA GLU A 80 2.97 -12.12 -12.22
C GLU A 80 2.50 -12.22 -10.77
N GLN A 81 2.82 -11.23 -9.92
CA GLN A 81 2.29 -11.12 -8.56
C GLN A 81 0.76 -10.95 -8.57
N TYR A 82 0.21 -10.08 -9.42
CA TYR A 82 -1.24 -9.89 -9.55
C TYR A 82 -1.93 -11.14 -10.09
N LYS A 83 -1.34 -11.77 -11.11
CA LYS A 83 -1.83 -13.03 -11.70
C LYS A 83 -1.80 -14.18 -10.67
N LYS A 84 -0.74 -14.29 -9.88
CA LYS A 84 -0.62 -15.28 -8.80
C LYS A 84 -1.61 -15.02 -7.66
N LYS A 85 -1.83 -13.76 -7.27
CA LYS A 85 -2.87 -13.40 -6.28
C LYS A 85 -4.29 -13.68 -6.79
N ALA A 86 -4.55 -13.43 -8.07
CA ALA A 86 -5.83 -13.76 -8.70
C ALA A 86 -6.03 -15.27 -8.79
N ALA A 87 -5.01 -16.02 -9.22
CA ALA A 87 -5.04 -17.49 -9.22
C ALA A 87 -5.25 -18.06 -7.80
N PHE A 88 -4.56 -17.50 -6.80
CA PHE A 88 -4.69 -17.90 -5.40
C PHE A 88 -6.05 -17.52 -4.77
N GLY A 89 -6.64 -16.41 -5.19
CA GLY A 89 -8.00 -16.02 -4.81
C GLY A 89 -9.06 -16.92 -5.46
N ILE A 90 -8.86 -17.32 -6.72
CA ILE A 90 -9.76 -18.21 -7.44
C ILE A 90 -9.67 -19.64 -6.89
N GLU A 91 -8.47 -20.17 -6.62
CA GLU A 91 -8.33 -21.52 -6.07
C GLU A 91 -8.93 -21.63 -4.66
N ASN A 92 -8.75 -20.62 -3.81
CA ASN A 92 -9.32 -20.62 -2.46
C ASN A 92 -10.86 -20.46 -2.48
N GLY A 93 -11.42 -19.75 -3.46
CA GLY A 93 -12.87 -19.63 -3.65
C GLY A 93 -13.55 -20.89 -4.22
N LEU A 94 -12.82 -21.69 -5.01
CA LEU A 94 -13.37 -22.90 -5.65
C LEU A 94 -13.35 -24.12 -4.70
N ARG A 95 -12.53 -24.10 -3.65
CA ARG A 95 -12.46 -25.23 -2.70
C ARG A 95 -13.65 -25.33 -1.74
N HIS A 96 -14.54 -24.33 -1.68
CA HIS A 96 -15.69 -24.35 -0.77
C HIS A 96 -17.06 -24.66 -1.41
N ARG A 97 -17.12 -24.92 -2.72
CA ARG A 97 -18.37 -25.23 -3.43
C ARG A 97 -18.35 -26.64 -4.02
N LYS A 98 -18.18 -27.66 -3.18
CA LYS A 98 -18.46 -29.05 -3.57
C LYS A 98 -19.20 -29.76 -2.44
N GLY A 99 -20.49 -30.00 -2.65
CA GLY A 99 -21.31 -30.92 -1.86
C GLY A 99 -22.52 -30.29 -1.19
N ALA A 100 -23.61 -30.10 -1.95
CA ALA A 100 -24.99 -30.17 -1.46
C ALA A 100 -25.91 -30.09 -2.69
N ASP A 101 -26.10 -31.24 -3.32
CA ASP A 101 -27.26 -31.61 -4.11
C ASP A 101 -28.56 -31.26 -3.36
N VAL A 102 -29.09 -30.06 -3.61
CA VAL A 102 -30.44 -29.69 -3.17
C VAL A 102 -31.41 -30.12 -4.26
N GLU A 103 -31.97 -31.32 -4.09
CA GLU A 103 -33.11 -31.83 -4.85
C GLU A 103 -34.31 -30.89 -4.69
N MET A 104 -34.64 -30.12 -5.73
CA MET A 104 -35.83 -29.27 -5.74
C MET A 104 -37.04 -30.12 -6.15
N SER A 105 -37.77 -30.62 -5.15
CA SER A 105 -39.08 -31.25 -5.36
C SER A 105 -40.12 -30.17 -5.72
N ALA A 106 -40.52 -30.13 -6.99
CA ALA A 106 -41.60 -29.27 -7.46
C ALA A 106 -42.95 -29.82 -6.99
N LYS A 107 -43.52 -29.22 -5.94
CA LYS A 107 -44.86 -29.58 -5.45
C LYS A 107 -45.92 -29.09 -6.44
N LYS A 108 -46.37 -30.02 -7.29
CA LYS A 108 -47.46 -29.90 -8.26
C LYS A 108 -48.80 -29.67 -7.54
N VAL A 109 -49.35 -28.47 -7.69
CA VAL A 109 -50.75 -28.16 -7.33
C VAL A 109 -51.68 -28.82 -8.36
N ARG A 110 -52.57 -29.72 -7.93
CA ARG A 110 -53.65 -30.23 -8.78
C ARG A 110 -54.85 -30.69 -7.96
N SER A 111 -55.85 -29.82 -7.92
CA SER A 111 -57.29 -30.10 -8.13
C SER A 111 -57.92 -31.28 -7.39
N GLU A 112 -58.61 -31.00 -6.29
CA GLU A 112 -59.70 -31.85 -5.78
C GLU A 112 -61.04 -31.28 -6.26
N ASP A 113 -61.67 -31.98 -7.20
CA ASP A 113 -63.09 -31.86 -7.50
C ASP A 113 -63.61 -33.29 -7.73
N ASN A 114 -64.41 -33.81 -6.80
CA ASN A 114 -65.40 -34.86 -7.06
C ASN A 114 -66.29 -35.13 -5.83
N ASN A 115 -67.45 -34.47 -5.84
CA ASN A 115 -68.77 -35.12 -5.90
C ASN A 115 -69.03 -36.30 -4.94
N ASP A 116 -69.60 -36.00 -3.77
CA ASP A 116 -70.34 -36.96 -2.95
C ASP A 116 -71.85 -36.77 -3.15
N SER A 117 -72.49 -37.72 -3.86
CA SER A 117 -73.87 -38.15 -3.64
C SER A 117 -74.33 -39.17 -4.67
N PRO A 118 -74.63 -40.41 -4.26
CA PRO A 118 -75.60 -41.26 -4.94
C PRO A 118 -76.89 -41.37 -4.10
N LYS A 119 -78.02 -41.01 -4.73
CA LYS A 119 -79.39 -41.21 -4.24
C LYS A 119 -79.70 -42.70 -4.01
N LYS A 120 -80.41 -43.04 -2.93
CA LYS A 120 -81.37 -44.17 -2.88
C LYS A 120 -82.42 -43.94 -1.78
N LEU A 121 -83.68 -43.96 -2.23
CA LEU A 121 -84.96 -44.29 -1.57
C LEU A 121 -85.39 -43.53 -0.31
#